data_AF-A0A7R6NYX3-F1
#
_entry.id   AF-A0A7R6NYX3-F1
#
_cell.length_a   1.000
_cell.length_b   1.000
_cell.length_c   1.000
_cell.angle_alpha   90.00
_cell.angle_beta   90.00
_cell.angle_gamma   90.00
#
_symmetry.space_group_name_H-M   'P 1'
#
loop_
_entity.id
_entity.type
_entity.pdbx_description
1 polymer ?
#
loop_
_entity_poly.entity_id
_entity_poly.type
_entity_poly.pdbx_seq_one_letter_code
_entity_poly.pdbx_strand_id
1 'polypeptide(L)'
;MKKILTFLLLIANFSTLALSPNEMLAIVGAVKYYNENCGGLNPAGFQRMNKGIKRFKMHKTPIPVLEQHPLAISSYQTAKKFGCAGTKNEAYKAGFGQYIN
;
A
#
# COMPACT_ATOMS: atom_id res chain seq x y z
N MET A 1 35.44 20.28 23.36
CA MET A 1 35.09 18.85 23.31
C MET A 1 33.57 18.72 23.42
N LYS A 2 32.81 19.06 22.37
CA LYS A 2 31.97 18.13 21.57
C LYS A 2 31.90 16.71 22.16
N LYS A 3 30.72 16.30 22.67
CA LYS A 3 30.13 14.93 22.64
C LYS A 3 29.06 14.72 23.72
N ILE A 4 28.05 15.59 23.86
CA ILE A 4 26.83 15.22 24.62
C ILE A 4 25.61 15.90 23.97
N LEU A 5 25.32 15.58 22.71
CA LEU A 5 24.08 16.07 22.09
C LEU A 5 23.57 15.15 20.97
N THR A 6 23.42 13.86 21.23
CA THR A 6 22.78 12.96 20.25
C THR A 6 22.34 11.65 20.90
N PHE A 7 21.34 11.68 21.78
CA PHE A 7 20.65 10.44 22.21
C PHE A 7 19.15 10.60 22.49
N LEU A 8 18.51 11.64 21.96
CA LEU A 8 17.07 11.92 22.17
C LEU A 8 16.22 11.80 20.89
N LEU A 9 16.73 11.19 19.82
CA LEU A 9 16.09 11.19 18.50
C LEU A 9 15.84 9.79 17.91
N LEU A 10 15.48 8.81 18.75
CA LEU A 10 15.17 7.44 18.30
C LEU A 10 13.88 6.86 18.89
N ILE A 11 12.94 7.73 19.25
CA ILE A 11 11.54 7.33 19.48
C ILE A 11 10.61 8.29 18.71
N ALA A 12 10.97 8.57 17.46
CA ALA A 12 9.93 8.92 16.49
C ALA A 12 9.14 7.62 16.29
N ASN A 13 8.10 7.45 17.10
CA ASN A 13 7.10 6.42 16.95
C ASN A 13 6.67 6.45 15.49
N PHE A 14 7.17 5.50 14.69
CA PHE A 14 6.55 5.12 13.45
C PHE A 14 5.19 4.56 13.84
N SER A 15 4.24 5.46 14.03
CA SER A 15 2.81 5.17 14.05
C SER A 15 2.44 4.71 12.65
N THR A 16 2.96 3.56 12.23
CA THR A 16 2.41 2.83 11.11
C THR A 16 1.01 2.47 11.59
N LEU A 17 0.01 3.26 11.18
CA LEU A 17 -1.38 2.86 11.24
C LEU A 17 -1.42 1.40 10.80
N ALA A 18 -1.75 0.54 11.76
CA ALA A 18 -1.73 -0.89 11.53
C ALA A 18 -2.89 -1.18 10.58
N LEU A 19 -2.54 -1.39 9.31
CA LEU A 19 -3.49 -1.80 8.28
C LEU A 19 -4.34 -2.97 8.81
N SER A 20 -5.62 -3.01 8.49
CA SER A 20 -6.50 -4.14 8.72
C SER A 20 -6.49 -5.09 7.52
N PRO A 21 -6.97 -6.35 7.67
CA PRO A 21 -7.19 -7.23 6.54
C PRO A 21 -8.07 -6.60 5.44
N ASN A 22 -9.13 -5.89 5.81
CA ASN A 22 -10.04 -5.27 4.84
C ASN A 22 -9.36 -4.14 4.05
N GLU A 23 -8.55 -3.32 4.72
CA GLU A 23 -7.78 -2.28 4.03
C GLU A 23 -6.69 -2.90 3.13
N MET A 24 -6.11 -4.03 3.52
CA MET A 24 -5.19 -4.77 2.64
C MET A 24 -5.89 -5.27 1.37
N LEU A 25 -7.12 -5.77 1.47
CA LEU A 25 -7.91 -6.18 0.30
C LEU A 25 -8.26 -4.99 -0.60
N ALA A 26 -8.57 -3.84 -0.01
CA ALA A 26 -8.76 -2.61 -0.78
C ALA A 26 -7.47 -2.23 -1.53
N ILE A 27 -6.31 -2.26 -0.86
CA ILE A 27 -5.01 -2.01 -1.50
C ILE A 27 -4.74 -2.98 -2.65
N VAL A 28 -5.03 -4.28 -2.49
CA VAL A 28 -4.91 -5.28 -3.58
C VAL A 28 -5.69 -4.84 -4.81
N GLY A 29 -6.94 -4.38 -4.63
CA GLY A 29 -7.80 -3.88 -5.71
C GLY A 29 -7.26 -2.62 -6.41
N ALA A 30 -6.89 -1.60 -5.63
CA ALA A 30 -6.34 -0.36 -6.18
C ALA A 30 -5.02 -0.59 -6.93
N VAL A 31 -4.15 -1.45 -6.38
CA VAL A 31 -2.87 -1.82 -6.99
C VAL A 31 -3.09 -2.60 -8.28
N LYS A 32 -4.06 -3.52 -8.34
CA LYS A 32 -4.41 -4.22 -9.57
C LYS A 32 -4.71 -3.24 -10.70
N TYR A 33 -5.61 -2.28 -10.47
CA TYR A 33 -5.92 -1.25 -11.46
C TYR A 33 -4.67 -0.50 -11.91
N TYR A 34 -3.84 -0.07 -10.96
CA TYR A 34 -2.65 0.71 -11.26
C TYR A 34 -1.57 -0.08 -12.01
N ASN A 35 -1.43 -1.38 -11.73
CA ASN A 35 -0.53 -2.28 -12.46
C ASN A 35 -1.02 -2.57 -13.88
N GLU A 36 -2.33 -2.73 -14.07
CA GLU A 36 -2.91 -3.05 -15.38
C GLU A 36 -2.99 -1.84 -16.32
N ASN A 37 -3.12 -0.62 -15.78
CA ASN A 37 -3.51 0.55 -16.57
C ASN A 37 -2.54 1.74 -16.45
N CYS A 38 -1.56 1.69 -15.54
CA CYS A 38 -0.68 2.82 -15.23
C CYS A 38 0.81 2.39 -15.19
N GLY A 39 1.62 3.01 -14.33
CA GLY A 39 3.05 2.68 -14.17
C GLY A 39 3.34 1.50 -13.24
N GLY A 40 2.32 0.96 -12.57
CA GLY A 40 2.48 -0.07 -11.54
C GLY A 40 3.20 0.39 -10.28
N LEU A 41 3.46 -0.56 -9.38
CA LEU A 41 4.28 -0.34 -8.19
C LEU A 41 5.78 -0.32 -8.52
N ASN A 42 6.55 0.45 -7.76
CA ASN A 42 8.01 0.30 -7.75
C ASN A 42 8.42 -0.91 -6.87
N PRO A 43 9.69 -1.35 -6.91
CA PRO A 43 10.15 -2.49 -6.13
C PRO A 43 9.88 -2.38 -4.63
N ALA A 44 9.98 -1.18 -4.06
CA ALA A 44 9.67 -0.95 -2.65
C ALA A 44 8.17 -1.10 -2.35
N GLY A 45 7.31 -0.70 -3.29
CA GLY A 45 5.86 -0.92 -3.25
C GLY A 45 5.49 -2.39 -3.27
N PHE A 46 6.07 -3.16 -4.19
CA PHE A 46 5.88 -4.62 -4.21
C PHE A 46 6.27 -5.27 -2.89
N GLN A 47 7.44 -4.90 -2.33
CA GLN A 47 7.87 -5.43 -1.03
C GLN A 47 6.92 -5.04 0.10
N ARG A 48 6.43 -3.80 0.13
CA ARG A 48 5.49 -3.31 1.15
C ARG A 48 4.15 -4.01 1.07
N MET A 49 3.61 -4.18 -0.13
CA MET A 49 2.38 -4.95 -0.38
C MET A 49 2.53 -6.40 0.10
N ASN A 50 3.62 -7.07 -0.29
CA ASN A 50 3.88 -8.46 0.11
C ASN A 50 4.03 -8.61 1.63
N LYS A 51 4.66 -7.64 2.31
CA LYS A 51 4.73 -7.61 3.77
C LYS A 51 3.33 -7.52 4.40
N GLY A 52 2.45 -6.68 3.86
CA GLY A 52 1.05 -6.56 4.30
C GLY A 52 0.28 -7.88 4.13
N ILE A 53 0.35 -8.47 2.95
CA ILE A 53 -0.27 -9.77 2.63
C ILE A 53 0.25 -10.87 3.58
N LYS A 54 1.55 -10.88 3.88
CA LYS A 54 2.13 -11.83 4.83
C LYS A 54 1.61 -11.61 6.25
N ARG A 55 1.56 -10.35 6.72
CA ARG A 55 1.10 -9.97 8.06
C ARG A 55 -0.32 -10.47 8.35
N PHE A 56 -1.23 -10.38 7.38
CA PHE A 56 -2.61 -10.85 7.53
C PHE A 56 -2.84 -12.30 7.09
N LYS A 57 -1.76 -13.07 6.90
CA LYS A 57 -1.80 -14.49 6.45
C LYS A 57 -2.49 -14.70 5.09
N MET A 58 -2.69 -13.64 4.30
CA MET A 58 -3.28 -13.68 2.96
C MET A 58 -2.35 -14.28 1.91
N HIS A 59 -1.05 -14.38 2.19
CA HIS A 59 -0.06 -15.01 1.30
C HIS A 59 -0.34 -16.49 1.00
N LYS A 60 -1.22 -17.12 1.79
CA LYS A 60 -1.70 -18.49 1.54
C LYS A 60 -2.75 -18.56 0.44
N THR A 61 -3.36 -17.43 0.10
CA THR A 61 -4.36 -17.29 -0.94
C THR A 61 -3.69 -16.70 -2.19
N PRO A 62 -3.84 -17.29 -3.37
CA PRO A 62 -3.29 -16.73 -4.60
C PRO A 62 -3.78 -15.29 -4.83
N ILE A 63 -2.90 -14.41 -5.32
CA ILE A 63 -3.25 -13.01 -5.62
C ILE A 63 -4.51 -12.89 -6.49
N PRO A 64 -4.68 -13.66 -7.60
CA PRO A 64 -5.89 -13.57 -8.42
C PRO A 64 -7.18 -13.88 -7.65
N VAL A 65 -7.12 -14.67 -6.58
CA VAL A 65 -8.27 -14.98 -5.72
C VAL A 65 -8.54 -13.81 -4.76
N LEU A 66 -7.49 -13.17 -4.21
CA LEU A 66 -7.64 -11.96 -3.40
C LEU A 66 -8.25 -10.80 -4.21
N GLU A 67 -7.89 -10.69 -5.48
CA GLU A 67 -8.43 -9.68 -6.41
C GLU A 67 -9.93 -9.85 -6.70
N GLN A 68 -10.48 -11.06 -6.54
CA GLN A 68 -11.90 -11.34 -6.69
C GLN A 68 -12.72 -10.99 -5.44
N HIS A 69 -12.06 -10.64 -4.33
CA HIS A 69 -12.77 -10.26 -3.11
C HIS A 69 -13.60 -8.98 -3.32
N PRO A 70 -14.83 -8.87 -2.79
CA PRO A 70 -15.70 -7.69 -3.01
C PRO A 70 -15.03 -6.34 -2.70
N LEU A 71 -14.23 -6.27 -1.63
CA LEU A 71 -13.47 -5.07 -1.29
C LEU A 71 -12.37 -4.72 -2.31
N ALA A 72 -11.69 -5.73 -2.87
CA ALA A 72 -10.69 -5.52 -3.90
C ALA A 72 -11.37 -5.03 -5.19
N ILE A 73 -12.48 -5.66 -5.60
CA ILE A 73 -13.27 -5.22 -6.76
C ILE A 73 -13.76 -3.79 -6.56
N SER A 74 -14.32 -3.46 -5.39
CA SER A 74 -14.80 -2.12 -5.07
C SER A 74 -13.68 -1.07 -5.18
N SER A 75 -12.52 -1.37 -4.61
CA SER A 75 -11.37 -0.46 -4.68
C SER A 75 -10.80 -0.32 -6.10
N TYR A 76 -10.78 -1.41 -6.88
CA TYR A 76 -10.44 -1.36 -8.30
C TYR A 76 -11.35 -0.40 -9.06
N GLN A 77 -12.67 -0.47 -8.86
CA GLN A 77 -13.62 0.43 -9.52
C GLN A 77 -13.44 1.88 -9.08
N THR A 78 -13.13 2.10 -7.80
CA THR A 78 -12.81 3.44 -7.28
C THR A 78 -11.54 4.00 -7.93
N ALA A 79 -10.46 3.20 -8.00
CA ALA A 79 -9.22 3.59 -8.67
C ALA A 79 -9.46 3.88 -10.17
N LYS A 80 -10.28 3.06 -10.84
CA LYS A 80 -10.72 3.29 -12.22
C LYS A 80 -11.42 4.63 -12.39
N LYS A 81 -12.29 5.04 -11.46
CA LYS A 81 -12.97 6.36 -11.51
C LYS A 81 -11.98 7.51 -11.35
N PHE A 82 -10.96 7.35 -10.52
CA PHE A 82 -9.94 8.38 -10.30
C PHE A 82 -8.88 8.44 -11.40
N GLY A 83 -8.72 7.37 -12.19
CA GLY A 83 -7.64 7.27 -13.17
C GLY A 83 -6.26 7.17 -12.52
N CYS A 84 -5.20 7.13 -13.33
CA CYS A 84 -3.83 7.00 -12.83
C CYS A 84 -3.41 8.16 -11.92
N ALA A 85 -3.57 9.40 -12.37
CA ALA A 85 -3.16 10.57 -11.60
C ALA A 85 -3.96 10.71 -10.28
N GLY A 86 -5.28 10.52 -10.34
CA GLY A 86 -6.13 10.59 -9.15
C GLY A 86 -5.80 9.46 -8.16
N THR A 87 -5.62 8.23 -8.64
CA THR A 87 -5.22 7.09 -7.79
C THR A 87 -3.86 7.33 -7.13
N LYS A 88 -2.88 7.87 -7.87
CA LYS A 88 -1.57 8.24 -7.32
C LYS A 88 -1.69 9.32 -6.24
N ASN A 89 -2.53 10.34 -6.47
CA ASN A 89 -2.79 11.39 -5.48
C ASN A 89 -3.44 10.85 -4.19
N GLU A 90 -4.44 9.98 -4.31
CA GLU A 90 -5.05 9.34 -3.13
C GLU A 90 -4.05 8.45 -2.39
N ALA A 91 -3.18 7.75 -3.12
CA ALA A 91 -2.09 6.99 -2.51
C ALA A 91 -1.09 7.92 -1.78
N TYR A 92 -0.77 9.10 -2.31
CA TYR A 92 0.07 10.08 -1.60
C TYR A 92 -0.57 10.54 -0.28
N LYS A 93 -1.88 10.85 -0.29
CA LYS A 93 -2.63 11.21 0.93
C LYS A 93 -2.59 10.10 1.98
N ALA A 94 -2.63 8.84 1.54
CA ALA A 94 -2.53 7.67 2.40
C ALA A 94 -1.09 7.30 2.81
N GLY A 95 -0.06 8.06 2.39
CA GLY A 95 1.34 7.76 2.70
C GLY A 95 1.94 6.62 1.87
N PHE A 96 1.29 6.24 0.77
CA PHE A 96 1.72 5.19 -0.16
C PHE A 96 2.20 5.70 -1.52
N GLY A 97 2.01 6.98 -1.86
CA GLY A 97 2.27 7.50 -3.21
C GLY A 97 3.71 7.33 -3.70
N GLN A 98 4.70 7.36 -2.79
CA GLN A 98 6.11 7.10 -3.11
C GLN A 98 6.41 5.68 -3.58
N TYR A 99 5.46 4.76 -3.46
CA TYR A 99 5.60 3.35 -3.84
C TYR A 99 5.01 3.04 -5.22
N ILE A 100 4.50 4.06 -5.89
CA ILE A 100 3.79 3.99 -7.16
C ILE A 100 4.62 4.72 -8.23
N ASN A 101 4.85 4.07 -9.39
CA ASN A 101 5.56 4.70 -10.52
C ASN A 101 4.70 5.80 -11.16
#